data_AF-A0A6G6BKG7-F1
#
_entry.id   AF-A0A6G6BKG7-F1
#
_cell.length_a   1.000
_cell.length_b   1.000
_cell.length_c   1.000
_cell.angle_alpha   90.00
_cell.angle_beta   90.00
_cell.angle_gamma   90.00
#
_symmetry.space_group_name_H-M   'P 1'
#
loop_
_entity.id
_entity.type
_entity.pdbx_description
1 polymer ?
#
loop_
_entity_poly.entity_id
_entity_poly.type
_entity_poly.pdbx_seq_one_letter_code
_entity_poly.pdbx_strand_id
1 'polypeptide(L)'
;MEIIGKIKKLFELQQFDSGFKKREIVITTEDVYPQDILIEFIQDKIDLLNELQVEDKVKIFINIKGREWKNPNGIIKYFNSVQGWKIEKLSLSTDDFDDLPF
;
A
#
# COMPACT_ATOMS: atom_id res chain seq x y z
N MET A 1 -9.54 -7.79 3.32
CA MET A 1 -9.94 -6.36 3.31
C MET A 1 -9.31 -5.69 2.11
N GLU A 2 -9.83 -4.54 1.69
CA GLU A 2 -9.28 -3.77 0.57
C GLU A 2 -9.27 -2.27 0.87
N ILE A 3 -8.35 -1.55 0.24
CA ILE A 3 -8.25 -0.09 0.27
C ILE A 3 -8.12 0.41 -1.17
N ILE A 4 -8.87 1.45 -1.51
CA ILE A 4 -8.78 2.13 -2.80
C ILE A 4 -8.19 3.52 -2.57
N GLY A 5 -7.25 3.91 -3.42
CA GLY A 5 -6.61 5.22 -3.32
C GLY A 5 -5.66 5.50 -4.47
N LYS A 6 -5.02 6.67 -4.40
CA LYS A 6 -3.97 7.06 -5.33
C LYS A 6 -2.60 6.86 -4.71
N ILE A 7 -1.63 6.38 -5.49
CA ILE A 7 -0.26 6.22 -5.02
C ILE A 7 0.35 7.60 -4.82
N LYS A 8 0.64 7.94 -3.56
CA LYS A 8 1.34 9.16 -3.18
C LYS A 8 2.86 9.00 -3.22
N LYS A 9 3.36 7.81 -2.86
CA LYS A 9 4.80 7.53 -2.83
C LYS A 9 5.09 6.05 -3.02
N LEU A 10 6.15 5.77 -3.79
CA LEU A 10 6.79 4.46 -3.88
C LEU A 10 8.15 4.55 -3.19
N PHE A 11 8.46 3.61 -2.32
CA PHE A 11 9.79 3.51 -1.68
C PHE A 11 10.68 2.52 -2.43
N GLU A 12 11.98 2.68 -2.22
CA GLU A 12 12.99 1.75 -2.71
C GLU A 12 12.85 0.37 -2.05
N LEU A 13 13.30 -0.67 -2.76
CA LEU A 13 13.38 -2.02 -2.23
C LEU A 13 14.39 -2.07 -1.06
N GLN A 14 13.92 -2.52 0.10
CA GLN A 14 14.75 -2.80 1.26
C GLN A 14 15.09 -4.29 1.31
N GLN A 15 16.38 -4.61 1.39
CA GLN A 15 16.88 -5.98 1.57
C GLN A 15 17.66 -6.04 2.88
N PHE A 16 17.42 -7.10 3.64
CA PHE A 16 18.06 -7.34 4.94
C PHE A 16 18.95 -8.58 4.84
N ASP A 17 20.00 -8.65 5.67
CA ASP A 17 20.99 -9.74 5.67
C ASP A 17 20.37 -11.14 5.87
N SER A 18 19.18 -11.20 6.45
CA SER A 18 18.39 -12.43 6.62
C SER A 18 17.80 -12.98 5.31
N GLY A 19 18.00 -12.30 4.17
CA GLY A 19 17.29 -12.57 2.92
C GLY A 19 15.86 -12.02 2.93
N PHE A 20 15.43 -11.33 4.00
CA PHE A 20 14.14 -10.68 4.02
C PHE A 20 14.13 -9.49 3.05
N LYS A 21 13.08 -9.39 2.23
CA LYS A 21 12.88 -8.29 1.29
C LYS A 21 11.53 -7.63 1.55
N LYS A 22 11.52 -6.29 1.55
CA LYS A 22 10.31 -5.47 1.72
C LYS A 22 10.37 -4.26 0.82
N ARG A 23 9.23 -3.89 0.24
CA ARG A 23 9.03 -2.62 -0.44
C ARG A 23 7.74 -1.99 0.08
N GLU A 24 7.74 -0.68 0.20
CA GLU A 24 6.64 0.07 0.83
C GLU A 24 6.07 1.08 -0.15
N ILE A 25 4.79 1.37 0.00
CA ILE A 25 4.09 2.43 -0.74
C ILE A 25 3.20 3.21 0.23
N VAL A 26 2.96 4.48 -0.09
CA VAL A 26 1.91 5.28 0.56
C VAL A 26 0.83 5.54 -0.47
N ILE A 27 -0.42 5.24 -0.09
CA ILE A 27 -1.59 5.66 -0.85
C ILE A 27 -2.38 6.71 -0.07
N THR A 28 -3.04 7.61 -0.77
CA THR A 28 -4.06 8.51 -0.21
C THR A 28 -5.44 7.95 -0.57
N THR A 29 -6.29 7.69 0.44
CA THR A 29 -7.65 7.16 0.22
C THR A 29 -8.56 8.21 -0.43
N GLU A 30 -9.60 7.74 -1.13
CA GLU A 30 -10.57 8.62 -1.83
C GLU A 30 -11.86 8.85 -1.04
N ASP A 31 -11.80 8.79 0.29
CA ASP A 31 -12.95 9.03 1.17
C ASP A 31 -13.11 10.52 1.51
N VAL A 32 -14.23 10.89 2.18
CA VAL A 32 -14.49 12.27 2.65
C VAL A 32 -13.36 12.83 3.52
N TYR A 33 -12.63 11.95 4.22
CA TYR A 33 -11.45 12.29 5.01
C TYR A 33 -10.25 11.49 4.53
N PRO A 34 -9.57 11.93 3.45
CA PRO A 34 -8.44 11.21 2.87
C PRO A 34 -7.37 10.92 3.92
N GLN A 35 -6.94 9.66 3.98
CA GLN A 35 -5.85 9.22 4.86
C GLN A 35 -4.67 8.76 4.03
N ASP A 36 -3.47 9.12 4.46
CA ASP A 36 -2.23 8.54 3.92
C ASP A 36 -1.90 7.25 4.66
N ILE A 37 -1.92 6.13 3.94
CA ILE A 37 -1.72 4.80 4.51
C ILE A 37 -0.44 4.20 3.93
N LEU A 38 0.51 3.89 4.81
CA LEU A 38 1.71 3.12 4.48
C LEU A 38 1.35 1.63 4.39
N ILE A 39 1.67 1.01 3.26
CA ILE A 39 1.40 -0.41 2.98
C ILE A 39 2.73 -1.08 2.61
N GLU A 40 3.01 -2.21 3.27
CA GLU A 40 4.19 -3.03 2.99
C GLU A 40 3.85 -4.22 2.09
N PHE A 41 4.74 -4.49 1.14
CA PHE A 41 4.78 -5.70 0.33
C PHE A 41 6.08 -6.43 0.67
N ILE A 42 6.01 -7.73 0.90
CA ILE A 42 7.14 -8.54 1.34
C ILE A 42 7.41 -9.66 0.35
N GLN A 43 8.67 -10.12 0.28
CA GLN A 43 9.06 -11.30 -0.47
C GLN A 43 8.57 -11.29 -1.93
N ASP A 44 7.81 -12.30 -2.35
CA ASP A 44 7.27 -12.47 -3.70
C ASP A 44 6.25 -11.39 -4.11
N LYS A 45 5.74 -10.61 -3.14
CA LYS A 45 4.75 -9.56 -3.42
C LYS A 45 5.38 -8.21 -3.75
N ILE A 46 6.70 -8.04 -3.61
CA ILE A 46 7.37 -6.77 -3.92
C ILE A 46 7.27 -6.42 -5.42
N ASP A 47 7.27 -7.44 -6.28
CA ASP A 47 7.30 -7.26 -7.73
C ASP A 47 5.98 -6.71 -8.28
N LEU A 48 4.90 -6.82 -7.51
CA LEU A 48 3.61 -6.19 -7.81
C LEU A 48 3.70 -4.65 -7.93
N LEU A 49 4.77 -4.05 -7.41
CA LEU A 49 4.98 -2.61 -7.41
C LEU A 49 5.84 -2.12 -8.59
N ASN A 50 6.34 -3.03 -9.43
CA ASN A 50 7.32 -2.67 -10.47
C ASN A 50 6.71 -1.84 -11.62
N GLU A 51 5.43 -2.05 -11.93
CA GLU A 51 4.72 -1.38 -13.04
C GLU A 51 3.87 -0.18 -12.57
N LEU A 52 3.99 0.20 -11.30
CA LEU A 52 3.19 1.27 -10.72
C LEU A 52 3.96 2.59 -10.67
N GLN A 53 3.22 3.69 -10.75
CA GLN A 53 3.74 5.04 -10.71
C GLN A 53 2.98 5.88 -9.67
N VAL A 54 3.59 6.98 -9.22
CA VAL A 54 2.89 7.98 -8.41
C VAL A 54 1.70 8.51 -9.22
N GLU A 55 0.63 8.88 -8.52
CA GLU A 55 -0.70 9.24 -9.05
C GLU A 55 -1.55 8.09 -9.61
N ASP A 56 -1.01 6.88 -9.76
CA ASP A 56 -1.82 5.73 -10.16
C ASP A 56 -2.93 5.47 -9.15
N LYS A 57 -4.16 5.33 -9.66
CA LYS A 57 -5.30 4.86 -8.88
C LYS A 57 -5.24 3.35 -8.76
N VAL A 58 -5.30 2.84 -7.54
CA VAL A 58 -5.13 1.41 -7.25
C VAL A 58 -6.15 0.92 -6.23
N LYS A 59 -6.54 -0.35 -6.37
CA LYS A 59 -7.18 -1.14 -5.32
C LYS A 59 -6.16 -2.12 -4.75
N ILE A 60 -5.98 -2.12 -3.44
CA ILE A 60 -5.00 -2.95 -2.74
C ILE A 60 -5.73 -3.87 -1.77
N PHE A 61 -5.51 -5.17 -1.92
CA PHE A 61 -5.98 -6.15 -0.96
C PHE A 61 -4.95 -6.31 0.15
N ILE A 62 -5.42 -6.15 1.39
CA ILE A 62 -4.57 -6.05 2.56
C ILE A 62 -4.96 -7.04 3.66
N ASN A 63 -3.97 -7.32 4.50
CA ASN A 63 -4.12 -7.91 5.81
C ASN A 63 -3.59 -6.92 6.86
N ILE A 64 -4.28 -6.81 7.99
CA ILE A 64 -3.78 -6.05 9.15
C ILE A 64 -3.12 -7.04 10.11
N LYS A 65 -1.86 -6.80 10.44
CA LYS A 65 -1.07 -7.62 11.35
C LYS A 65 -0.73 -6.83 12.60
N GLY A 66 -1.03 -7.39 13.77
CA GLY A 66 -0.58 -6.88 15.06
C GLY A 66 0.72 -7.53 15.49
N ARG A 67 1.63 -6.77 16.08
CA ARG A 67 2.83 -7.28 16.74
C ARG A 67 2.96 -6.69 18.13
N GLU A 68 3.22 -7.56 19.09
CA GLU A 68 3.68 -7.15 20.41
C GLU A 68 5.20 -6.92 20.33
N TRP A 69 5.64 -5.79 20.89
CA TRP A 69 7.04 -5.47 21.01
C TRP A 69 7.35 -5.03 22.43
N LYS A 70 8.27 -5.74 23.06
CA LYS A 70 8.79 -5.41 24.38
C LYS A 70 10.10 -4.65 24.22
N ASN A 71 10.17 -3.45 24.78
CA ASN A 71 11.41 -2.68 24.78
C ASN A 71 12.41 -3.26 25.82
N PRO A 72 13.70 -2.86 25.77
CA PRO A 72 14.70 -3.32 26.73
C PRO A 72 14.37 -3.02 28.21
N ASN A 73 13.55 -1.99 28.47
CA ASN A 73 13.11 -1.62 29.82
C ASN A 73 11.89 -2.44 30.29
N GLY A 74 11.40 -3.39 29.49
CA GLY A 74 10.29 -4.27 29.82
C GLY A 74 8.89 -3.72 29.51
N ILE A 75 8.78 -2.53 28.91
CA ILE A 75 7.51 -1.92 28.51
C ILE A 75 7.04 -2.58 27.21
N ILE A 76 5.81 -3.09 27.24
CA ILE A 76 5.12 -3.68 26.08
C ILE A 76 4.43 -2.58 25.28
N LYS A 77 4.63 -2.59 23.96
CA LYS A 77 3.89 -1.78 22.99
C LYS A 77 3.32 -2.68 21.91
N TYR A 78 2.19 -2.28 21.35
CA TYR A 78 1.56 -2.95 20.22
C TYR A 78 1.71 -2.09 18.97
N PHE A 79 2.06 -2.72 17.86
CA PHE A 79 2.16 -2.07 16.57
C PHE A 79 1.30 -2.80 15.56
N ASN A 80 0.68 -2.03 14.67
CA ASN A 80 0.01 -2.57 13.50
C ASN A 80 0.91 -2.42 12.28
N SER A 81 0.72 -3.32 11.34
CA SER A 81 1.30 -3.30 10.00
C SER A 81 0.20 -3.63 9.01
N VAL A 82 0.15 -2.87 7.91
CA VAL A 82 -0.78 -3.10 6.81
C VAL A 82 0.01 -3.76 5.69
N GLN A 83 -0.27 -5.04 5.44
CA GLN A 83 0.46 -5.82 4.46
C GLN A 83 -0.39 -6.07 3.22
N GLY A 84 0.09 -5.59 2.07
CA GLY A 84 -0.51 -5.85 0.76
C GLY A 84 -0.14 -7.23 0.24
N TRP A 85 -1.10 -7.92 -0.37
CA TRP A 85 -0.87 -9.23 -0.99
C TRP A 85 -1.37 -9.32 -2.44
N LYS A 86 -2.20 -8.36 -2.87
CA LYS A 86 -2.64 -8.17 -4.26
C LYS A 86 -2.89 -6.68 -4.51
N ILE A 87 -2.61 -6.22 -5.72
CA ILE A 87 -2.88 -4.86 -6.19
C ILE A 87 -3.48 -4.90 -7.59
N GLU A 88 -4.42 -4.01 -7.85
CA GLU A 88 -5.08 -3.82 -9.13
C GLU A 88 -4.97 -2.34 -9.50
N LYS A 89 -4.36 -2.04 -10.65
CA LYS A 89 -4.37 -0.68 -11.19
C LYS A 89 -5.74 -0.40 -11.78
N LEU A 90 -6.37 0.67 -11.33
CA LEU A 90 -7.68 1.11 -11.81
C LEU A 90 -7.43 2.12 -12.92
N SER A 91 -7.61 1.70 -14.18
CA SER A 91 -7.62 2.61 -15.31
C SER A 91 -8.83 3.52 -15.23
N LEU A 92 -8.65 4.82 -15.53
CA LEU A 92 -9.78 5.62 -16.01
C LEU A 92 -10.17 5.02 -17.37
N SER A 93 -11.30 4.31 -17.42
CA SER A 93 -11.94 3.97 -18.68
C SER A 93 -12.28 5.26 -19.42
N THR A 94 -11.85 5.37 -20.67
CA THR A 94 -12.13 6.49 -21.58
C THR A 94 -13.64 6.67 -21.84
N ASP A 95 -14.48 5.70 -21.46
CA ASP A 95 -15.94 5.73 -21.60
C ASP A 95 -16.64 6.83 -20.77
N ASP A 96 -16.02 7.37 -19.72
CA ASP A 96 -16.65 8.45 -18.91
C ASP A 96 -16.61 9.83 -19.60
N PHE A 97 -15.82 10.00 -20.66
CA PHE A 97 -15.74 11.28 -21.40
C PHE A 97 -16.81 11.43 -22.49
N ASP A 98 -17.45 10.33 -22.92
CA ASP A 98 -18.43 10.34 -24.02
C ASP A 98 -19.86 10.75 -23.58
N ASP A 99 -20.13 10.88 -22.27
CA ASP A 99 -21.46 11.18 -21.71
C ASP A 99 -21.61 12.62 -21.16
N LEU A 100 -20.68 13.52 -21.51
CA LEU A 100 -20.79 14.94 -21.16
C LEU A 100 -21.61 15.69 -22.22
N PRO A 101 -22.78 16.26 -21.86
CA PRO A 101 -23.46 17.18 -22.76
C PRO A 101 -22.62 18.45 -22.89
N PHE A 102 -22.29 18.81 -24.12
CA PHE A 102 -21.67 20.10 -24.47
C PHE A 102 -22.43 21.30 -23.86
#